data_AF-I1P0M6-F1
#
_entry.id   AF-I1P0M6-F1
#
_cell.length_a   1.000
_cell.length_b   1.000
_cell.length_c   1.000
_cell.angle_alpha   90.00
_cell.angle_beta   90.00
_cell.angle_gamma   90.00
#
_symmetry.space_group_name_H-M   'P 1'
#
loop_
_entity.id
_entity.type
_entity.pdbx_description
1 polymer ?
#
loop_
_entity_poly.entity_id
_entity_poly.type
_entity_poly.pdbx_seq_one_letter_code
_entity_poly.pdbx_strand_id
1 'polypeptide(L)'
;EDRVEKEPWALTRCGCLAKLEIERNEEKGVWFVKEFDNQHMLELANPDHDAFLGVHRVMSDSKKAQAVELHMSGLRPFQIMEVMENNHDESEEVGFVMKDLYNFFTRYEMKNIKGRDAENVLKYLTRKQEEDPEFFFKYTTDEEGRLRNVFWADVESRLDYAAFGGVVIFDSTY
;
A
#
# COMPACT_ATOMS: atom_id res chain seq x y z
N GLU A 1 -2.20 23.28 -10.27
CA GLU A 1 -1.45 22.47 -9.30
C GLU A 1 -2.32 22.31 -8.06
N ASP A 2 -3.25 21.34 -8.08
CA ASP A 2 -4.13 21.12 -6.94
C ASP A 2 -3.49 20.06 -6.04
N ARG A 3 -2.73 20.53 -5.05
CA ARG A 3 -2.34 19.68 -3.93
C ARG A 3 -3.60 19.39 -3.15
N VAL A 4 -4.07 18.14 -3.24
CA VAL A 4 -5.10 17.62 -2.33
C VAL A 4 -4.58 17.81 -0.91
N GLU A 5 -5.12 18.81 -0.20
CA GLU A 5 -4.89 18.99 1.22
C GLU A 5 -5.41 17.74 1.91
N LYS A 6 -4.50 16.95 2.49
CA LYS A 6 -4.90 15.81 3.32
C LYS A 6 -5.72 16.36 4.47
N GLU A 7 -6.95 15.87 4.62
CA GLU A 7 -7.75 16.16 5.80
C GLU A 7 -6.91 15.88 7.06
N PRO A 8 -6.87 16.80 8.04
CA PRO A 8 -6.17 16.57 9.28
C PRO A 8 -6.73 15.31 9.92
N TRP A 9 -5.84 14.39 10.31
CA TRP A 9 -6.25 13.19 11.04
C TRP A 9 -7.13 13.58 12.21
N ALA A 10 -8.22 12.85 12.42
CA ALA A 10 -9.07 13.03 13.59
C ALA A 10 -8.18 13.07 14.84
N LEU A 11 -8.34 14.11 15.66
CA LEU A 11 -7.60 14.28 16.91
C LEU A 11 -7.83 13.04 17.78
N THR A 12 -6.83 12.15 17.83
CA THR A 12 -6.81 10.96 18.71
C THR A 12 -6.48 11.32 20.16
N ARG A 13 -6.30 12.61 20.48
CA ARG A 13 -5.99 13.07 21.84
C ARG A 13 -7.21 12.89 22.73
N CYS A 14 -7.19 11.83 23.52
CA CYS A 14 -8.13 11.51 24.60
C CYS A 14 -8.10 12.49 25.80
N GLY A 15 -7.69 13.75 25.60
CA GLY A 15 -7.54 14.74 26.68
C GLY A 15 -6.38 14.48 27.65
N CYS A 16 -5.49 13.52 27.34
CA CYS A 16 -4.34 13.18 28.17
C CYS A 16 -3.38 14.38 28.33
N LEU A 17 -3.02 14.69 29.58
CA LEU A 17 -2.14 15.81 29.95
C LEU A 17 -0.65 15.47 29.86
N ALA A 18 -0.30 14.18 29.73
CA ALA A 18 1.08 13.75 29.54
C ALA A 18 1.77 14.52 28.40
N LYS A 19 2.96 15.04 28.68
CA LYS A 19 3.74 15.88 27.77
C LYS A 19 5.24 15.72 28.00
N LEU A 20 6.02 15.88 26.94
CA LEU A 20 7.47 16.02 26.97
C LEU A 20 7.84 17.23 26.11
N GLU A 21 8.33 18.28 26.74
CA GLU A 21 8.84 19.48 26.05
C GLU A 21 10.38 19.46 26.10
N ILE A 22 10.99 19.46 24.92
CA ILE A 22 12.45 19.47 24.76
C ILE A 22 12.83 20.82 24.17
N GLU A 23 13.79 21.49 24.81
CA GLU A 23 14.29 22.79 24.38
C GLU A 23 15.79 22.71 24.08
N ARG A 24 16.24 23.46 23.06
CA ARG A 24 17.65 23.55 22.69
C ARG A 24 18.25 24.78 23.34
N ASN A 25 19.31 24.59 24.12
CA ASN A 25 20.13 25.69 24.58
C ASN A 25 21.04 26.15 23.43
N GLU A 26 20.74 27.30 22.82
CA GLU A 26 21.49 27.83 21.67
C GLU A 26 22.94 28.21 22.01
N GLU A 27 23.26 28.55 23.27
CA GLU A 27 24.62 28.92 23.67
C GLU A 27 25.55 27.71 23.82
N LYS A 28 25.02 26.60 24.34
CA LYS A 28 25.79 25.36 24.57
C LYS A 28 25.61 24.33 23.47
N GLY A 29 24.62 24.51 22.59
CA GLY A 29 24.26 23.56 21.54
C GLY A 29 23.67 22.25 22.06
N VAL A 30 23.22 22.21 23.33
CA VAL A 30 22.73 20.99 24.00
C VAL A 30 21.21 21.03 24.11
N TRP A 31 20.57 19.88 23.90
CA TRP A 31 19.14 19.68 24.13
C TRP A 31 18.89 19.30 25.58
N PHE A 32 17.85 19.86 26.20
CA PHE A 32 17.43 19.51 27.55
C PHE A 32 15.92 19.35 27.62
N VAL A 33 15.46 18.55 28.59
CA VAL A 33 14.04 18.40 28.89
C VAL A 33 13.61 19.61 29.72
N LYS A 34 12.74 20.44 29.16
CA LYS A 34 12.20 21.64 29.81
C LYS A 34 11.03 21.29 30.71
N GLU A 35 10.15 20.41 30.22
CA GLU A 35 8.97 19.98 30.96
C GLU A 35 8.66 18.51 30.65
N PHE A 36 8.29 17.76 31.69
CA PHE A 36 7.89 16.37 31.56
C PHE A 36 6.72 16.07 32.51
N ASP A 37 5.61 15.63 31.94
CA ASP A 37 4.45 15.11 32.66
C ASP A 37 4.16 13.71 32.14
N ASN A 38 4.23 12.72 33.03
CA ASN A 38 3.99 11.31 32.73
C ASN A 38 2.62 10.83 33.24
N GLN A 39 1.73 11.74 33.63
CA GLN A 39 0.41 11.37 34.11
C GLN A 39 -0.53 11.08 32.94
N HIS A 40 -0.82 9.80 32.77
CA HIS A 40 -1.79 9.32 31.79
C HIS A 40 -3.17 9.15 32.45
N MET A 41 -4.21 9.57 31.74
CA MET A 41 -5.60 9.42 32.18
C MET A 41 -6.18 8.04 31.87
N LEU A 42 -5.53 7.30 30.98
CA LEU A 42 -5.90 5.94 30.58
C LEU A 42 -4.73 5.02 30.86
N GLU A 43 -5.04 3.74 31.09
CA GLU A 43 -4.03 2.70 31.19
C GLU A 43 -3.22 2.64 29.89
N LEU A 44 -1.88 2.55 30.03
CA LEU A 44 -1.00 2.38 28.90
C LEU A 44 -1.30 1.04 28.21
N ALA A 45 -0.98 0.94 26.93
CA ALA A 45 -1.10 -0.31 26.22
C ALA A 45 -0.35 -1.41 26.98
N ASN A 46 -0.96 -2.59 27.10
CA ASN A 46 -0.30 -3.74 27.70
C ASN A 46 0.98 -4.03 26.91
N PRO A 47 2.15 -4.11 27.56
CA PRO A 47 3.41 -4.49 26.91
C PRO A 47 3.30 -5.80 26.11
N ASP A 48 2.48 -6.76 26.54
CA ASP A 48 2.23 -8.02 25.82
C ASP A 48 1.56 -7.81 24.45
N HIS A 49 1.05 -6.62 24.19
CA HIS A 49 0.40 -6.23 22.94
C HIS A 49 1.19 -5.17 22.16
N ASP A 50 2.39 -4.81 22.62
CA ASP A 50 3.23 -3.80 21.96
C ASP A 50 3.53 -4.20 20.52
N ALA A 51 3.77 -5.49 20.26
CA ALA A 51 3.98 -6.02 18.91
C ALA A 51 2.80 -5.79 17.95
N PHE A 52 1.59 -5.55 18.47
CA PHE A 52 0.40 -5.25 17.66
C PHE A 52 0.10 -3.74 17.57
N LEU A 53 0.91 -2.88 18.18
CA LEU A 53 0.77 -1.44 18.01
C LEU A 53 1.43 -1.01 16.70
N GLY A 54 0.70 -0.22 15.89
CA GLY A 54 1.20 0.18 14.56
C GLY A 54 2.52 0.96 14.59
N VAL A 55 2.86 1.59 15.72
CA VAL A 55 4.15 2.27 15.94
C VAL A 55 5.32 1.30 16.16
N HIS A 56 5.04 0.08 16.60
CA HIS A 56 6.04 -0.97 16.86
C HIS A 56 6.05 -2.03 15.76
N ARG A 57 5.01 -2.10 14.91
CA ARG A 57 4.96 -2.95 13.72
C ARG A 57 5.83 -2.40 12.60
N VAL A 58 7.06 -2.91 12.48
CA VAL A 58 7.98 -2.53 11.41
C VAL A 58 8.58 -3.77 10.77
N MET A 59 8.38 -3.92 9.47
CA MET A 59 9.13 -4.88 8.68
C MET A 59 10.58 -4.41 8.54
N SER A 60 11.51 -5.13 9.18
CA SER A 60 12.95 -4.91 8.98
C SER A 60 13.34 -5.19 7.53
N ASP A 61 14.46 -4.64 7.08
CA ASP A 61 14.90 -4.83 5.69
C ASP A 61 15.28 -6.28 5.38
N SER A 62 15.78 -7.01 6.38
CA SER A 62 15.99 -8.47 6.29
C SER A 62 14.66 -9.21 6.07
N LYS A 63 13.63 -8.91 6.86
CA LYS A 63 12.28 -9.50 6.73
C LYS A 63 11.64 -9.16 5.37
N LYS A 64 11.84 -7.94 4.87
CA LYS A 64 11.39 -7.55 3.51
C LYS A 64 12.12 -8.35 2.42
N ALA A 65 13.44 -8.52 2.53
CA ALA A 65 14.22 -9.27 1.56
C ALA A 65 13.78 -10.74 1.51
N GLN A 66 13.59 -11.37 2.67
CA GLN A 66 13.06 -12.74 2.77
C GLN A 66 11.66 -12.85 2.15
N ALA A 67 10.75 -11.91 2.46
CA ALA A 67 9.41 -11.90 1.87
C ALA A 67 9.47 -11.82 0.34
N VAL A 68 10.36 -10.99 -0.22
CA VAL A 68 10.57 -10.89 -1.67
C VAL A 68 11.08 -12.20 -2.27
N GLU A 69 12.04 -12.86 -1.63
CA GLU A 69 12.58 -14.15 -2.10
C GLU A 69 11.49 -15.24 -2.16
N LEU A 70 10.69 -15.33 -1.10
CA LEU A 70 9.55 -16.25 -1.03
C LEU A 70 8.49 -15.93 -2.10
N HIS A 71 8.23 -14.64 -2.33
CA HIS A 71 7.31 -14.20 -3.38
C HIS A 71 7.81 -14.54 -4.78
N MET A 72 9.09 -14.31 -5.06
CA MET A 72 9.73 -14.67 -6.34
C MET A 72 9.76 -16.18 -6.58
N SER A 73 9.68 -16.97 -5.51
CA SER A 73 9.51 -18.43 -5.56
C SER A 73 8.07 -18.87 -5.83
N GLY A 74 7.13 -17.93 -5.99
CA GLY A 74 5.73 -18.19 -6.35
C GLY A 74 4.78 -18.29 -5.16
N LEU A 75 5.22 -18.00 -3.93
CA LEU A 75 4.34 -18.04 -2.77
C LEU A 75 3.42 -16.81 -2.71
N ARG A 76 2.15 -17.05 -2.38
CA ARG A 76 1.17 -15.99 -2.13
C ARG A 76 1.40 -15.36 -0.76
N PRO A 77 1.00 -14.09 -0.53
CA PRO A 77 1.26 -13.39 0.74
C PRO A 77 0.87 -14.17 2.00
N PHE A 78 -0.23 -14.91 2.01
CA PHE A 78 -0.60 -15.72 3.19
C PHE A 78 0.36 -16.88 3.45
N GLN A 79 0.89 -17.52 2.40
CA GLN A 79 1.87 -18.60 2.52
C GLN A 79 3.22 -18.06 2.98
N ILE A 80 3.55 -16.84 2.54
CA ILE A 80 4.76 -16.13 2.99
C ILE A 80 4.67 -15.85 4.49
N MET A 81 3.52 -15.34 4.98
CA MET A 81 3.33 -15.14 6.42
C MET A 81 3.46 -16.44 7.21
N GLU A 82 2.81 -17.51 6.75
CA GLU A 82 2.91 -18.82 7.40
C GLU A 82 4.36 -19.32 7.46
N VAL A 83 5.12 -19.18 6.38
CA VAL A 83 6.54 -19.56 6.36
C VAL A 83 7.37 -18.69 7.29
N MET A 84 7.11 -17.38 7.34
CA MET A 84 7.84 -16.48 8.24
C MET A 84 7.51 -16.83 9.69
N GLU A 85 6.22 -16.90 10.06
CA GLU A 85 5.74 -17.31 11.40
C GLU A 85 6.34 -18.63 11.88
N ASN A 86 6.46 -19.63 11.00
CA ASN A 86 7.02 -20.94 11.35
C ASN A 86 8.56 -20.97 11.41
N ASN A 87 9.25 -20.02 10.78
CA ASN A 87 10.72 -19.94 10.76
C ASN A 87 11.28 -18.92 11.76
N HIS A 88 10.41 -18.21 12.48
CA HIS A 88 10.84 -17.31 13.54
C HIS A 88 11.26 -18.12 14.76
N ASP A 89 12.41 -17.76 15.33
CA ASP A 89 12.86 -18.29 16.60
C ASP A 89 11.88 -17.85 17.70
N GLU A 90 11.67 -18.64 18.75
CA GLU A 90 10.70 -18.32 19.83
C GLU A 90 11.00 -16.96 20.51
N SER A 91 12.23 -16.46 20.33
CA SER A 91 12.70 -15.17 20.84
C SER A 91 12.53 -13.99 19.86
N GLU A 92 12.22 -14.25 18.59
CA GLU A 92 12.05 -13.22 17.55
C GLU A 92 10.65 -13.28 16.96
N GLU A 93 9.69 -12.57 17.56
CA GLU A 93 8.38 -12.42 16.93
C GLU A 93 8.51 -11.84 15.50
N VAL A 94 7.57 -12.23 14.63
CA VAL A 94 7.48 -11.73 13.25
C VAL A 94 7.45 -10.21 13.23
N GLY A 95 6.79 -9.58 14.21
CA GLY A 95 6.83 -8.13 14.44
C GLY A 95 6.04 -7.31 13.41
N PHE A 96 5.21 -7.96 12.59
CA PHE A 96 4.28 -7.33 11.66
C PHE A 96 3.12 -8.30 11.37
N VAL A 97 2.00 -7.76 10.88
CA VAL A 97 0.80 -8.56 10.57
C VAL A 97 0.62 -8.76 9.07
N MET A 98 -0.27 -9.68 8.67
CA MET A 98 -0.68 -9.89 7.26
C MET A 98 -0.92 -8.58 6.50
N LYS A 99 -1.60 -7.61 7.12
CA LYS A 99 -1.88 -6.30 6.52
C LYS A 99 -0.61 -5.52 6.16
N ASP A 100 0.43 -5.61 6.99
CA ASP A 100 1.71 -4.95 6.72
C ASP A 100 2.42 -5.61 5.54
N LEU A 101 2.35 -6.95 5.44
CA LEU A 101 2.90 -7.69 4.30
C LEU A 101 2.19 -7.33 2.99
N TYR A 102 0.85 -7.25 3.00
CA TYR A 102 0.08 -6.79 1.84
C TYR A 102 0.48 -5.37 1.44
N ASN A 103 0.51 -4.44 2.39
CA ASN A 103 0.93 -3.07 2.15
C ASN A 103 2.36 -3.00 1.58
N PHE A 104 3.25 -3.85 2.07
CA PHE A 104 4.61 -3.97 1.56
C PHE A 104 4.60 -4.42 0.10
N PHE A 105 3.90 -5.50 -0.25
CA PHE A 105 3.84 -5.99 -1.63
C PHE A 105 3.18 -5.00 -2.58
N THR A 106 2.08 -4.35 -2.19
CA THR A 106 1.48 -3.28 -3.00
C THR A 106 2.51 -2.19 -3.33
N ARG A 107 3.27 -1.74 -2.33
CA ARG A 107 4.32 -0.73 -2.55
C ARG A 107 5.50 -1.27 -3.36
N TYR A 108 5.87 -2.52 -3.13
CA TYR A 108 6.95 -3.21 -3.83
C TYR A 108 6.62 -3.34 -5.33
N GLU A 109 5.41 -3.81 -5.65
CA GLU A 109 4.89 -3.88 -7.01
C GLU A 109 4.81 -2.50 -7.64
N MET A 110 4.23 -1.51 -6.96
CA MET A 110 4.20 -0.11 -7.45
C MET A 110 5.59 0.44 -7.79
N LYS A 111 6.62 0.11 -7.00
CA LYS A 111 8.01 0.53 -7.28
C LYS A 111 8.67 -0.26 -8.41
N ASN A 112 8.30 -1.53 -8.57
CA ASN A 112 8.82 -2.42 -9.62
C ASN A 112 8.05 -2.30 -10.94
N ILE A 113 6.88 -1.66 -10.94
CA ILE A 113 6.18 -1.14 -12.10
C ILE A 113 6.98 0.05 -12.66
N LYS A 114 8.15 -0.26 -13.23
CA LYS A 114 9.02 0.68 -13.93
C LYS A 114 8.45 0.96 -15.31
N GLY A 115 7.40 1.78 -15.43
CA GLY A 115 6.93 2.36 -16.71
C GLY A 115 6.53 1.36 -17.82
N ARG A 116 6.58 0.05 -17.58
CA ARG A 116 6.26 -1.03 -18.52
C ARG A 116 4.82 -1.50 -18.39
N ASP A 117 4.10 -1.04 -17.37
CA ASP A 117 2.71 -1.45 -17.16
C ASP A 117 1.83 -0.97 -18.30
N ALA A 118 1.92 0.32 -18.67
CA ALA A 118 1.28 0.86 -19.85
C ALA A 118 1.66 0.10 -21.14
N GLU A 119 2.95 -0.18 -21.34
CA GLU A 119 3.42 -0.91 -22.54
C GLU A 119 2.90 -2.36 -22.57
N ASN A 120 2.88 -3.05 -21.43
CA ASN A 120 2.38 -4.41 -21.30
C ASN A 120 0.88 -4.48 -21.48
N VAL A 121 0.12 -3.53 -20.92
CA VAL A 121 -1.33 -3.39 -21.13
C VAL A 121 -1.61 -3.15 -22.61
N LEU A 122 -0.89 -2.24 -23.27
CA LEU A 122 -1.06 -2.01 -24.71
C LEU A 122 -0.69 -3.24 -25.53
N LYS A 123 0.41 -3.95 -25.23
CA LYS A 123 0.75 -5.21 -25.90
C LYS A 123 -0.33 -6.27 -25.73
N TYR A 124 -0.90 -6.39 -24.52
CA TYR A 124 -2.00 -7.30 -24.26
C TYR A 124 -3.24 -6.96 -25.09
N LEU A 125 -3.64 -5.69 -25.11
CA LEU A 125 -4.81 -5.21 -25.86
C LEU A 125 -4.61 -5.35 -27.38
N THR A 126 -3.41 -5.05 -27.89
CA THR A 126 -3.05 -5.27 -29.29
C THR A 126 -3.17 -6.75 -29.65
N ARG A 127 -2.57 -7.64 -28.85
CA ARG A 127 -2.70 -9.09 -29.07
C ARG A 127 -4.15 -9.55 -29.00
N LYS A 128 -4.95 -9.00 -28.08
CA LYS A 128 -6.38 -9.32 -27.99
C LYS A 128 -7.15 -8.92 -29.25
N GLN A 129 -6.83 -7.78 -29.84
CA GLN A 129 -7.41 -7.34 -31.11
C GLN A 129 -6.94 -8.19 -32.32
N GLU A 130 -5.71 -8.72 -32.27
CA GLU A 130 -5.22 -9.66 -33.28
C GLU A 130 -5.91 -11.03 -33.19
N GLU A 131 -6.17 -11.51 -31.97
CA GLU A 131 -6.91 -12.76 -31.71
C GLU A 131 -8.40 -12.63 -32.06
N ASP A 132 -8.99 -11.46 -31.79
CA ASP A 132 -10.40 -11.16 -32.00
C ASP A 132 -10.55 -9.82 -32.73
N PRO A 133 -10.74 -9.83 -34.06
CA PRO A 133 -10.87 -8.61 -34.86
C PRO A 133 -12.07 -7.72 -34.48
N GLU A 134 -13.06 -8.26 -33.77
CA GLU A 134 -14.21 -7.50 -33.29
C GLU A 134 -13.96 -6.83 -31.93
N PHE A 135 -12.91 -7.24 -31.21
CA PHE A 135 -12.40 -6.54 -30.04
C PHE A 135 -11.90 -5.14 -30.44
N PHE A 136 -12.37 -4.14 -29.70
CA PHE A 136 -12.01 -2.75 -29.94
C PHE A 136 -11.26 -2.19 -28.73
N PHE A 137 -10.15 -1.50 -28.99
CA PHE A 137 -9.54 -0.64 -27.98
C PHE A 137 -8.98 0.64 -28.60
N LYS A 138 -8.91 1.69 -27.78
CA LYS A 138 -8.23 2.95 -28.07
C LYS A 138 -7.59 3.49 -26.81
N TYR A 139 -6.56 4.30 -26.97
CA TYR A 139 -5.89 4.95 -25.87
C TYR A 139 -5.41 6.35 -26.25
N THR A 140 -5.13 7.16 -25.24
CA THR A 140 -4.52 8.49 -25.39
C THR A 140 -3.29 8.58 -24.50
N THR A 141 -2.26 9.29 -24.96
CA THR A 141 -1.07 9.63 -24.16
C THR A 141 -1.06 11.11 -23.80
N ASP A 142 -0.29 11.49 -22.78
CA ASP A 142 0.05 12.89 -22.50
C ASP A 142 1.22 13.40 -23.34
N GLU A 143 1.65 14.64 -23.09
CA GLU A 143 2.75 15.31 -23.80
C GLU A 143 4.11 14.62 -23.59
N GLU A 144 4.26 13.91 -22.47
CA GLU A 144 5.44 13.11 -22.14
C GLU A 144 5.35 11.66 -22.65
N GLY A 145 4.30 11.30 -23.40
CA GLY A 145 4.11 9.97 -23.97
C GLY A 145 3.62 8.92 -22.96
N ARG A 146 3.14 9.33 -21.79
CA ARG A 146 2.59 8.43 -20.76
C ARG A 146 1.12 8.13 -21.05
N LEU A 147 0.71 6.89 -20.83
CA LEU A 147 -0.67 6.44 -21.04
C LEU A 147 -1.62 7.19 -20.08
N ARG A 148 -2.63 7.87 -20.64
CA ARG A 148 -3.58 8.69 -19.89
C ARG A 148 -4.95 8.05 -19.77
N ASN A 149 -5.50 7.56 -20.89
CA ASN A 149 -6.80 6.90 -20.93
C ASN A 149 -6.70 5.67 -21.80
N VAL A 150 -7.44 4.62 -21.43
CA VAL A 150 -7.65 3.43 -22.25
C VAL A 150 -9.15 3.16 -22.26
N PHE A 151 -9.69 2.92 -23.44
CA PHE A 151 -11.03 2.41 -23.65
C PHE A 151 -10.91 1.08 -24.38
N TRP A 152 -11.66 0.08 -23.94
CA TRP A 152 -11.77 -1.19 -24.63
C TRP A 152 -13.19 -1.73 -24.53
N ALA A 153 -13.59 -2.54 -25.52
CA ALA A 153 -14.86 -3.25 -25.55
C ALA A 153 -14.68 -4.54 -26.33
N ASP A 154 -15.05 -5.66 -25.72
CA ASP A 154 -15.15 -6.94 -26.41
C ASP A 154 -16.42 -7.01 -27.28
N VAL A 155 -16.52 -8.08 -28.06
CA VAL A 155 -17.63 -8.30 -29.00
C VAL A 155 -18.96 -8.33 -28.27
N GLU A 156 -19.02 -9.06 -27.15
CA GLU A 156 -20.25 -9.22 -26.35
C GLU A 156 -20.72 -7.86 -25.81
N SER A 157 -19.82 -7.08 -25.23
CA SER A 157 -20.12 -5.72 -24.73
C SER A 157 -20.66 -4.81 -25.84
N ARG A 158 -20.14 -4.93 -27.06
CA ARG A 158 -20.59 -4.13 -28.21
C ARG A 158 -21.96 -4.58 -28.72
N LEU A 159 -22.21 -5.89 -28.76
CA LEU A 159 -23.50 -6.47 -29.14
C LEU A 159 -24.58 -6.13 -28.12
N ASP A 160 -24.27 -6.26 -26.83
CA ASP A 160 -25.15 -5.91 -25.73
C ASP A 160 -25.50 -4.43 -25.75
N TYR A 161 -24.51 -3.56 -25.97
CA TYR A 161 -24.78 -2.13 -26.13
C TYR A 161 -25.69 -1.84 -27.34
N ALA A 162 -25.51 -2.53 -28.46
CA ALA A 162 -26.37 -2.38 -29.64
C ALA A 162 -27.80 -2.87 -29.39
N ALA A 163 -27.98 -3.92 -28.59
CA ALA A 163 -29.28 -4.52 -28.29
C ALA A 163 -30.05 -3.77 -27.20
N PHE A 164 -29.36 -3.36 -26.13
CA PHE A 164 -29.98 -2.86 -24.90
C PHE A 164 -29.70 -1.37 -24.64
N GLY A 165 -28.73 -0.77 -25.33
CA GLY A 165 -28.31 0.61 -25.10
C GLY A 165 -27.35 0.71 -23.91
N GLY A 166 -27.60 1.66 -23.00
CA GLY A 166 -26.70 1.93 -21.88
C GLY A 166 -26.47 0.70 -20.98
N VAL A 167 -25.20 0.39 -20.73
CA VAL A 167 -24.79 -0.71 -19.83
C VAL A 167 -24.27 -0.10 -18.52
N VAL A 168 -24.70 -0.64 -17.38
CA VAL A 168 -24.14 -0.33 -16.05
C VAL A 168 -23.25 -1.50 -15.64
N ILE A 169 -21.95 -1.25 -15.52
CA ILE A 169 -20.99 -2.25 -15.07
C ILE A 169 -20.73 -2.03 -13.58
N PHE A 170 -20.95 -3.05 -12.77
CA PHE A 170 -20.53 -3.07 -11.37
C PHE A 170 -19.17 -3.77 -11.28
N ASP A 171 -18.12 -3.01 -11.04
CA ASP A 171 -16.83 -3.58 -10.68
C ASP A 171 -16.86 -3.97 -9.19
N SER A 172 -16.73 -5.27 -8.91
CA SER A 172 -16.71 -5.81 -7.56
C SER A 172 -15.30 -6.15 -7.06
N THR A 173 -14.26 -5.62 -7.70
CA THR A 173 -12.90 -5.74 -7.16
C THR A 173 -12.74 -4.86 -5.91
N TYR A 174 -12.85 -5.51 -4.74
CA TYR A 174 -12.58 -4.98 -3.40
C TYR A 174 -11.10 -5.09 -3.03
#